data_AF-A0A8X6T474-F1
#
_entry.id   AF-A0A8X6T474-F1
#
_cell.length_a   1.000
_cell.length_b   1.000
_cell.length_c   1.000
_cell.angle_alpha   90.00
_cell.angle_beta   90.00
_cell.angle_gamma   90.00
#
_symmetry.space_group_name_H-M   'P 1'
#
loop_
_entity.id
_entity.type
_entity.pdbx_description
1 polymer ?
#
loop_
_entity_poly.entity_id
_entity_poly.type
_entity_poly.pdbx_seq_one_letter_code
_entity_poly.pdbx_strand_id
1 'polypeptide(L)'
;MNTQFRTEAENEFEKNFYKLMNNAIFGETVENIRKRVDIRLCSNKEKAKRLISKPNFKDRIIFWENLAAFHMGRTSLTLNKPIAVGMSILDILRL
;
A
#
# COMPACT_ATOMS: atom_id res chain seq x y z
N MET A 1 -7.06 -24.52 2.32
CA MET A 1 -5.60 -24.38 2.55
C MET A 1 -5.29 -23.57 3.81
N ASN A 2 -5.23 -22.23 3.82
CA ASN A 2 -4.88 -21.46 5.03
C ASN A 2 -5.79 -21.70 6.25
N THR A 3 -7.09 -21.95 6.03
CA THR A 3 -8.02 -22.30 7.11
C THR A 3 -7.70 -23.66 7.74
N GLN A 4 -7.23 -24.63 6.95
CA GLN A 4 -6.84 -25.95 7.43
C GLN A 4 -5.57 -25.84 8.27
N PHE A 5 -4.54 -25.16 7.75
CA PHE A 5 -3.31 -24.91 8.50
C PHE A 5 -3.53 -24.09 9.79
N ARG A 6 -4.51 -23.19 9.80
CA ARG A 6 -4.92 -22.48 11.03
C ARG A 6 -5.57 -23.41 12.06
N THR A 7 -6.33 -24.40 11.61
CA THR A 7 -6.97 -25.39 12.50
C THR A 7 -5.94 -26.40 13.03
N GLU A 8 -4.95 -26.77 12.21
CA GLU A 8 -3.86 -27.69 12.55
C GLU A 8 -2.75 -27.04 13.38
N ALA A 9 -2.66 -25.71 13.40
CA ALA A 9 -1.66 -24.98 14.18
C ALA A 9 -1.77 -25.26 15.68
N GLU A 10 -0.64 -25.62 16.28
CA GLU A 10 -0.57 -25.99 17.71
C GLU A 10 -0.34 -24.77 18.60
N ASN A 11 0.33 -23.74 18.08
CA ASN A 11 0.68 -22.53 18.82
C ASN A 11 -0.12 -21.30 18.35
N GLU A 12 -0.22 -20.30 19.24
CA GLU A 12 -0.96 -19.06 18.96
C GLU A 12 -0.30 -18.22 17.85
N PHE A 13 1.03 -18.29 17.73
CA PHE A 13 1.80 -17.57 16.72
C PHE A 13 1.41 -18.01 15.29
N GLU A 14 1.38 -19.31 15.02
CA GLU A 14 1.01 -19.90 13.74
C GLU A 14 -0.45 -19.62 13.41
N LYS A 15 -1.35 -19.74 14.40
CA LYS A 15 -2.76 -19.36 14.21
C LYS A 15 -2.88 -17.90 13.76
N ASN A 16 -2.13 -17.01 14.38
CA ASN A 16 -2.09 -15.60 14.01
C ASN A 16 -1.44 -15.39 12.63
N PHE A 17 -0.39 -16.13 12.29
CA PHE A 17 0.25 -16.08 10.99
C PHE A 17 -0.72 -16.43 9.85
N TYR A 18 -1.40 -17.57 9.93
CA TYR A 18 -2.37 -17.99 8.89
C TYR A 18 -3.58 -17.06 8.80
N LYS A 19 -4.02 -16.50 9.93
CA LYS A 19 -5.06 -15.46 9.95
C LYS A 19 -4.59 -14.20 9.22
N LEU A 20 -3.38 -13.73 9.51
CA LEU A 20 -2.81 -12.55 8.86
C LEU A 20 -2.61 -12.76 7.36
N MET A 21 -2.21 -13.95 6.92
CA MET A 21 -2.08 -14.25 5.48
C MET A 21 -3.41 -14.11 4.73
N ASN A 22 -4.50 -14.64 5.28
CA ASN A 22 -5.83 -14.47 4.67
C ASN A 22 -6.25 -13.00 4.65
N ASN A 23 -6.01 -12.27 5.74
CA ASN A 23 -6.35 -10.85 5.83
C ASN A 23 -5.52 -9.99 4.87
N ALA A 24 -4.24 -10.34 4.66
CA ALA A 24 -3.35 -9.63 3.75
C ALA A 24 -3.81 -9.76 2.30
N ILE A 25 -4.18 -10.97 1.86
CA ILE A 25 -4.71 -11.20 0.50
C ILE A 25 -6.01 -10.42 0.31
N PHE A 26 -6.93 -10.50 1.27
CA PHE A 26 -8.18 -9.74 1.21
C PHE A 26 -7.92 -8.23 1.10
N GLY A 27 -7.08 -7.68 2.00
CA GLY A 27 -6.71 -6.26 2.00
C GLY A 27 -6.10 -5.80 0.68
N GLU A 28 -5.25 -6.63 0.08
CA GLU A 28 -4.64 -6.37 -1.23
C GLU A 28 -5.68 -6.34 -2.36
N THR A 29 -6.71 -7.20 -2.31
CA THR A 29 -7.78 -7.23 -3.33
C THR A 29 -8.67 -5.99 -3.31
N VAL A 30 -8.96 -5.45 -2.13
CA VAL A 30 -9.84 -4.28 -1.95
C VAL A 30 -9.08 -2.96 -1.89
N GLU A 31 -7.77 -2.98 -2.13
CA GLU A 31 -6.92 -1.80 -2.01
C GLU A 31 -7.29 -0.69 -3.02
N ASN A 32 -7.49 0.53 -2.53
CA ASN A 32 -7.75 1.68 -3.39
C ASN A 32 -6.45 2.35 -3.86
N ILE A 33 -5.99 1.97 -5.07
CA ILE A 33 -4.77 2.53 -5.70
C ILE A 33 -4.81 4.07 -5.82
N ARG A 34 -5.99 4.69 -5.96
CA ARG A 34 -6.10 6.16 -6.13
C ARG A 34 -5.67 6.94 -4.90
N LYS A 35 -5.73 6.32 -3.71
CA LYS A 35 -5.32 6.95 -2.45
C LYS A 35 -3.80 6.86 -2.21
N ARG A 36 -3.05 6.11 -3.03
CA ARG A 36 -1.60 5.99 -2.89
C ARG A 36 -0.92 7.33 -3.18
N VAL A 37 -0.07 7.77 -2.25
CA VAL A 37 0.78 8.95 -2.41
C VAL A 37 2.16 8.51 -2.91
N ASP A 38 2.72 9.19 -3.92
CA ASP A 38 4.13 9.02 -4.31
C ASP A 38 4.97 10.00 -3.48
N ILE A 39 5.74 9.48 -2.53
CA ILE A 39 6.65 10.27 -1.70
C ILE A 39 8.08 9.90 -2.07
N ARG A 40 8.89 10.90 -2.40
CA ARG A 40 10.30 10.72 -2.75
C ARG A 40 11.17 11.43 -1.72
N LEU A 41 11.99 10.66 -1.01
CA LEU A 41 12.99 11.20 -0.10
C LEU A 41 14.22 11.62 -0.89
N CYS A 42 14.69 12.84 -0.65
CA CYS A 42 15.88 13.39 -1.30
C CYS A 42 16.73 14.16 -0.31
N SER A 43 18.03 13.88 -0.34
CA SER A 43 19.05 14.58 0.44
C SER A 43 19.96 15.47 -0.40
N ASN A 44 19.95 15.30 -1.72
CA ASN A 44 20.77 16.10 -2.64
C ASN A 44 19.95 17.27 -3.22
N LYS A 45 20.52 18.49 -3.12
CA LYS A 45 19.94 19.74 -3.63
C LYS A 45 19.64 19.71 -5.13
N GLU A 46 20.47 19.06 -5.94
CA GLU A 46 20.23 18.96 -7.40
C GLU A 46 19.02 18.08 -7.73
N LYS A 47 18.91 16.94 -7.04
CA LYS A 47 17.75 16.04 -7.19
C LYS A 47 16.46 16.71 -6.71
N ALA A 48 16.53 17.47 -5.63
CA ALA A 48 15.43 18.29 -5.13
C ALA A 48 14.94 19.30 -6.18
N LYS A 49 15.85 20.07 -6.80
CA LYS A 49 15.50 21.00 -7.89
C LYS A 49 14.80 20.30 -9.05
N ARG A 50 15.31 19.14 -9.47
CA ARG A 50 14.69 18.32 -10.54
C ARG A 50 13.32 17.77 -10.17
N LEU A 51 13.03 17.54 -8.90
CA LEU A 51 11.71 17.09 -8.45
C LEU A 51 10.71 18.23 -8.39
N ILE A 52 11.12 19.39 -7.88
CA ILE A 52 10.28 20.61 -7.82
C ILE A 52 9.91 21.08 -9.24
N SER A 53 10.83 20.94 -10.20
CA SER A 53 10.59 21.37 -11.58
C SER A 53 9.60 20.48 -12.35
N LYS A 54 9.20 19.32 -11.81
CA LYS A 54 8.23 18.46 -12.49
C LYS A 54 6.81 18.98 -12.27
N PRO A 55 5.95 18.94 -13.30
CA PRO A 55 4.57 19.44 -13.19
C PRO A 55 3.70 18.59 -12.24
N ASN A 56 4.14 17.38 -11.90
CA ASN A 56 3.45 16.52 -10.94
C ASN A 56 3.92 16.73 -9.50
N PHE A 57 4.76 17.72 -9.21
CA PHE A 57 5.09 18.10 -7.84
C PHE A 57 3.87 18.69 -7.13
N LYS A 58 3.56 18.22 -5.92
CA LYS A 58 2.46 18.75 -5.10
C LYS A 58 2.98 19.59 -3.94
N ASP A 59 3.82 18.98 -3.10
CA ASP A 59 4.31 19.63 -1.89
C ASP A 59 5.61 19.00 -1.40
N ARG A 60 6.30 19.63 -0.44
CA ARG A 60 7.50 19.09 0.20
C ARG A 60 7.44 19.22 1.72
N ILE A 61 7.95 18.22 2.41
CA ILE A 61 8.16 18.22 3.86
C ILE A 61 9.66 18.15 4.12
N ILE A 62 10.20 19.13 4.84
CA ILE A 62 11.62 19.15 5.22
C ILE A 62 11.73 18.48 6.58
N PHE A 63 12.46 17.37 6.66
CA PHE A 63 12.70 16.68 7.92
C PHE A 63 13.94 17.23 8.63
N TRP A 64 15.02 17.44 7.87
CA TRP A 64 16.32 17.90 8.37
C TRP A 64 17.04 18.76 7.33
N GLU A 65 18.17 19.36 7.70
CA GLU A 65 18.95 20.27 6.86
C GLU A 65 19.32 19.68 5.48
N ASN A 66 19.57 18.36 5.46
CA ASN A 66 19.91 17.60 4.24
C ASN A 66 18.88 16.49 3.93
N LEU A 67 17.63 16.57 4.41
CA LEU A 67 16.61 15.56 4.09
C LEU A 67 15.22 16.18 3.94
N ALA A 68 14.64 16.02 2.75
CA ALA A 68 13.26 16.42 2.48
C ALA A 68 12.50 15.30 1.75
N ALA A 69 11.21 15.15 2.09
CA ALA A 69 10.22 14.41 1.31
C ALA A 69 9.58 15.32 0.28
N PHE A 70 9.42 14.81 -0.94
CA PHE A 70 8.68 15.45 -2.02
C PHE A 70 7.45 14.62 -2.34
N HIS A 71 6.28 15.22 -2.16
CA HIS A 71 4.99 14.66 -2.50
C HIS A 71 4.75 14.88 -3.99
N MET A 72 4.64 13.78 -4.73
CA MET A 72 4.40 13.78 -6.16
C MET A 72 2.99 13.25 -6.45
N GLY A 73 2.32 13.87 -7.40
CA GLY A 73 1.13 13.33 -8.04
C GLY A 73 1.50 12.19 -9.00
N ARG A 74 0.69 11.13 -8.99
CA ARG A 74 0.79 10.07 -10.01
C ARG A 74 0.07 10.53 -11.27
N THR A 75 0.79 10.59 -12.39
CA THR A 75 0.24 11.00 -13.69
C THR A 75 -0.55 9.87 -14.36
N SER A 76 -0.16 8.62 -14.14
CA SER A 76 -0.86 7.44 -14.63
C SER A 76 -1.15 6.48 -13.47
N LEU A 77 -2.32 5.82 -13.55
CA LEU A 77 -2.78 4.85 -12.57
C LEU A 77 -3.19 3.57 -13.30
N THR A 78 -2.48 2.48 -13.03
CA THR A 78 -2.87 1.15 -13.50
C THR A 78 -3.79 0.51 -12.48
N LEU A 79 -5.01 0.15 -12.89
CA LEU A 79 -5.99 -0.53 -12.04
C LEU A 79 -5.79 -2.05 -12.16
N ASN A 80 -4.81 -2.58 -11.45
CA ASN A 80 -4.45 -4.01 -11.49
C ASN A 80 -4.97 -4.81 -10.29
N LYS A 81 -5.82 -4.24 -9.43
CA LYS A 81 -6.40 -4.97 -8.30
C LYS A 81 -7.67 -5.71 -8.72
N PRO A 82 -7.85 -6.98 -8.33
CA PRO A 82 -9.08 -7.73 -8.56
C PRO A 82 -10.17 -7.31 -7.55
N ILE A 83 -10.62 -6.05 -7.62
CA ILE A 83 -11.57 -5.46 -6.66
C ILE A 83 -12.89 -6.26 -6.62
N ALA A 84 -13.33 -6.78 -7.76
CA ALA A 84 -14.53 -7.60 -7.87
C ALA A 84 -14.46 -8.86 -6.97
N VAL A 85 -13.30 -9.52 -6.88
CA VAL A 85 -13.11 -10.69 -6.01
C VAL A 85 -13.24 -10.30 -4.54
N GLY A 86 -12.63 -9.18 -4.14
CA GLY A 86 -12.77 -8.65 -2.79
C GLY A 86 -14.21 -8.30 -2.44
N MET A 87 -14.98 -7.74 -3.39
CA MET A 87 -16.40 -7.46 -3.22
C MET A 87 -17.21 -8.74 -3.02
N SER A 88 -17.01 -9.77 -3.85
CA SER A 88 -17.68 -11.07 -3.69
C SER A 88 -17.42 -11.70 -2.32
N ILE A 89 -16.19 -11.64 -1.82
CA ILE A 89 -15.85 -12.14 -0.49
C ILE A 89 -16.60 -11.35 0.59
N LEU A 90 -16.66 -10.03 0.48
CA LEU A 90 -17.37 -9.18 1.44
C LEU A 90 -18.89 -9.45 1.44
N ASP A 91 -19.47 -9.69 0.28
CA ASP A 91 -20.89 -10.02 0.16
C ASP A 91 -21.20 -11.39 0.78
N ILE A 92 -20.32 -12.39 0.61
CA ILE A 92 -20.45 -13.68 1.30
C ILE A 92 -20.31 -13.54 2.82
N LEU A 93 -19.44 -12.66 3.31
CA LEU A 93 -19.24 -12.44 4.75
C LEU A 93 -20.37 -11.63 5.41
N ARG A 94 -21.23 -10.98 4.62
CA ARG A 94 -22.41 -10.23 5.10
C ARG A 94 -23.67 -11.09 5.19
N LEU A 95 -23.67 -12.24 4.52
CA LEU A 95 -24.69 -13.29 4.65
C LEU A 95 -24.44 -14.12 5.91
#